data_AF-A0A5C8U1H5-F1
#
_entry.id   AF-A0A5C8U1H5-F1
#
_cell.length_a   1.000
_cell.length_b   1.000
_cell.length_c   1.000
_cell.angle_alpha   90.00
_cell.angle_beta   90.00
_cell.angle_gamma   90.00
#
_symmetry.space_group_name_H-M   'P 1'
#
loop_
_entity.id
_entity.type
_entity.pdbx_description
1 polymer ?
#
loop_
_entity_poly.entity_id
_entity_poly.type
_entity_poly.pdbx_seq_one_letter_code
_entity_poly.pdbx_strand_id
1 'polypeptide(L)'
;MSTSKSKLIDWEEVEQDFESMRAAYIPYYVMMDEDLERCKLSDATYGMIESNHIQKIKSWDYVSVVDWEKRERLVEIANSLGPIGNANDDGMPKTKTKTGLWLAVEASIKSRSLTHDFIKSWAGLHYNYGAYLELYVGNRDYYYSHFHQIMMANSDTTIIQRHWFAHWIIYASRDEHIDRKKATEKMVELVEEIGCAVRAPWGPYPVEWFSCLLQTEKNKMTGRLKRNGTLKSTYTKLTDRELMRMIEHPLITSHVLPPLSAKKFRLL
;
A
#
# COMPACT_ATOMS: atom_id res chain seq x y z
N MET A 1 25.06 -46.31 36.12
CA MET A 1 25.16 -45.89 34.71
C MET A 1 23.76 -45.62 34.20
N SER A 2 23.40 -44.35 34.03
CA SER A 2 22.10 -43.95 33.48
C SER A 2 22.15 -44.08 31.96
N THR A 3 21.40 -45.02 31.40
CA THR A 3 21.21 -45.13 29.95
C THR A 3 20.43 -43.90 29.49
N SER A 4 21.12 -42.99 28.82
CA SER A 4 20.50 -41.89 28.07
C SER A 4 19.43 -42.48 27.17
N LYS A 5 18.15 -42.27 27.53
CA LYS A 5 17.03 -42.57 26.63
C LYS A 5 17.21 -41.63 25.45
N SER A 6 17.64 -42.17 24.31
CA SER A 6 17.51 -41.52 23.02
C SER A 6 16.10 -40.96 22.95
N LYS A 7 15.98 -39.63 22.91
CA LYS A 7 14.69 -38.98 22.63
C LYS A 7 14.29 -39.48 21.25
N LEU A 8 13.27 -40.34 21.20
CA LEU A 8 12.64 -40.73 19.95
C LEU A 8 12.16 -39.46 19.26
N ILE A 9 12.38 -39.36 17.95
CA ILE A 9 11.92 -38.24 17.15
C ILE A 9 10.39 -38.26 17.15
N ASP A 10 9.80 -37.12 17.51
CA ASP A 10 8.37 -36.89 17.38
C ASP A 10 8.06 -36.54 15.92
N TRP A 11 7.63 -37.54 15.16
CA TRP A 11 7.31 -37.36 13.74
C TRP A 11 6.00 -36.58 13.53
N GLU A 12 5.13 -36.51 14.53
CA GLU A 12 3.90 -35.70 14.45
C GLU A 12 4.26 -34.21 14.56
N GLU A 13 5.19 -33.85 15.46
CA GLU A 13 5.74 -32.49 15.55
C GLU A 13 6.48 -32.10 14.26
N VAL A 14 7.33 -32.99 13.71
CA VAL A 14 8.04 -32.75 12.44
C VAL A 14 7.07 -32.58 11.26
N GLU A 15 6.00 -33.38 11.21
CA GLU A 15 4.96 -33.26 10.18
C GLU A 15 4.19 -31.95 10.33
N GLN A 16 3.82 -31.55 11.56
CA GLN A 16 3.17 -30.27 11.83
C GLN A 16 4.06 -29.07 11.48
N ASP A 17 5.36 -29.13 11.76
CA ASP A 17 6.33 -28.10 11.38
C ASP A 17 6.50 -28.03 9.86
N PHE A 18 6.56 -29.18 9.18
CA PHE A 18 6.64 -29.22 7.72
C PHE A 18 5.38 -28.68 7.05
N GLU A 19 4.21 -29.00 7.60
CA GLU A 19 2.92 -28.47 7.18
C GLU A 19 2.84 -26.95 7.40
N SER A 20 3.40 -26.46 8.50
CA SER A 20 3.52 -25.02 8.77
C SER A 20 4.45 -24.34 7.77
N MET A 21 5.62 -24.92 7.46
CA MET A 21 6.50 -24.47 6.37
C MET A 21 5.81 -24.49 5.00
N ARG A 22 4.95 -25.48 4.75
CA ARG A 22 4.17 -25.60 3.51
C ARG A 22 3.10 -24.53 3.41
N ALA A 23 2.38 -24.28 4.49
CA ALA A 23 1.40 -23.19 4.58
C ALA A 23 2.08 -21.82 4.44
N ALA A 24 3.33 -21.70 4.90
CA ALA A 24 4.16 -20.51 4.74
C ALA A 24 5.01 -20.50 3.46
N TYR A 25 4.75 -21.43 2.53
CA TYR A 25 5.17 -21.26 1.13
C TYR A 25 4.31 -20.15 0.53
N ILE A 26 4.59 -18.94 0.98
CA ILE A 26 3.78 -17.78 0.69
C ILE A 26 4.13 -17.36 -0.71
N PRO A 27 3.16 -17.32 -1.66
CA PRO A 27 3.38 -16.53 -2.86
C PRO A 27 3.78 -15.13 -2.37
N TYR A 28 4.92 -14.58 -2.77
CA TYR A 28 5.29 -13.23 -2.37
C TYR A 28 5.08 -12.30 -3.56
N TYR A 29 4.67 -11.06 -3.29
CA TYR A 29 4.53 -10.02 -4.29
C TYR A 29 5.60 -8.97 -4.09
N VAL A 30 6.52 -8.87 -5.05
CA VAL A 30 7.49 -7.78 -5.10
C VAL A 30 6.78 -6.60 -5.74
N MET A 31 6.50 -5.56 -4.96
CA MET A 31 5.86 -4.37 -5.49
C MET A 31 6.85 -3.60 -6.36
N MET A 32 6.46 -3.32 -7.60
CA MET A 32 7.18 -2.34 -8.43
C MET A 32 6.90 -0.92 -7.90
N ASP A 33 7.76 0.04 -8.23
CA ASP A 33 7.59 1.42 -7.77
C ASP A 33 6.27 2.04 -8.28
N GLU A 34 5.84 1.63 -9.48
CA GLU A 34 4.55 2.00 -10.06
C GLU A 34 3.37 1.42 -9.27
N ASP A 35 3.49 0.19 -8.75
CA ASP A 35 2.47 -0.41 -7.90
C ASP A 35 2.40 0.28 -6.54
N LEU A 36 3.56 0.66 -5.99
CA LEU A 36 3.60 1.44 -4.76
C LEU A 36 2.92 2.78 -4.94
N GLU A 37 3.21 3.48 -6.03
CA GLU A 37 2.57 4.76 -6.31
C GLU A 37 1.06 4.58 -6.50
N ARG A 38 0.63 3.57 -7.25
CA ARG A 38 -0.81 3.22 -7.36
C ARG A 38 -1.45 2.90 -6.01
N CYS A 39 -0.77 2.19 -5.12
CA CYS A 39 -1.28 1.91 -3.77
C CYS A 39 -1.42 3.18 -2.94
N LYS A 40 -0.40 4.06 -2.95
CA LYS A 40 -0.47 5.36 -2.26
C LYS A 40 -1.64 6.19 -2.77
N LEU A 41 -1.82 6.24 -4.10
CA LEU A 41 -2.91 6.97 -4.74
C LEU A 41 -4.27 6.34 -4.45
N SER A 42 -4.36 5.01 -4.45
CA SER A 42 -5.56 4.29 -4.02
C SER A 42 -5.93 4.67 -2.59
N ASP A 43 -4.99 4.59 -1.64
CA ASP A 43 -5.25 4.94 -0.24
C ASP A 43 -5.64 6.42 -0.09
N ALA A 44 -4.92 7.33 -0.75
CA ALA A 44 -5.21 8.77 -0.74
C ALA A 44 -6.54 9.13 -1.41
N THR A 45 -7.09 8.24 -2.23
CA THR A 45 -8.40 8.37 -2.87
C THR A 45 -9.44 7.40 -2.29
N TYR A 46 -9.17 6.81 -1.12
CA TYR A 46 -10.04 5.84 -0.45
C TYR A 46 -10.54 4.72 -1.38
N GLY A 47 -9.68 4.24 -2.28
CA GLY A 47 -9.94 3.14 -3.19
C GLY A 47 -10.62 3.52 -4.51
N MET A 48 -10.80 4.80 -4.83
CA MET A 48 -11.33 5.23 -6.14
C MET A 48 -10.36 4.96 -7.29
N ILE A 49 -9.06 4.98 -7.04
CA ILE A 49 -8.04 4.48 -7.97
C ILE A 49 -7.80 3.01 -7.66
N GLU A 50 -8.08 2.14 -8.62
CA GLU A 50 -7.86 0.70 -8.44
C GLU A 50 -6.37 0.38 -8.32
N SER A 51 -6.03 -0.35 -7.25
CA SER A 51 -4.74 -0.97 -7.08
C SER A 51 -4.87 -2.48 -7.24
N ASN A 52 -4.23 -3.02 -8.28
CA ASN A 52 -4.12 -4.46 -8.49
C ASN A 52 -3.56 -5.16 -7.25
N HIS A 53 -2.67 -4.50 -6.52
CA HIS A 53 -2.13 -5.00 -5.28
C HIS A 53 -3.19 -5.14 -4.17
N ILE A 54 -4.05 -4.14 -3.97
CA ILE A 54 -5.12 -4.21 -2.97
C ILE A 54 -6.16 -5.28 -3.36
N GLN A 55 -6.48 -5.40 -4.65
CA GLN A 55 -7.38 -6.45 -5.15
C GLN A 55 -6.78 -7.84 -4.96
N LYS A 56 -5.48 -7.99 -5.24
CA LYS A 56 -4.73 -9.23 -5.04
C LYS A 56 -4.66 -9.58 -3.55
N ILE A 57 -4.37 -8.66 -2.63
CA ILE A 57 -4.36 -8.89 -1.17
C ILE A 57 -5.69 -9.49 -0.70
N LYS A 58 -6.81 -9.00 -1.24
CA LYS A 58 -8.15 -9.50 -0.89
C LYS A 58 -8.42 -10.92 -1.40
N SER A 59 -7.72 -11.36 -2.44
CA SER A 59 -7.97 -12.62 -3.14
C SER A 59 -6.91 -13.69 -2.89
N TRP A 60 -5.74 -13.32 -2.40
CA TRP A 60 -4.59 -14.21 -2.21
C TRP A 60 -3.92 -13.92 -0.87
N ASP A 61 -3.60 -14.97 -0.11
CA ASP A 61 -2.78 -14.86 1.10
C ASP A 61 -1.29 -14.79 0.69
N TYR A 62 -0.76 -13.57 0.52
CA TYR A 62 0.64 -13.31 0.20
C TYR A 62 1.31 -12.25 1.08
N VAL A 63 2.66 -12.28 1.09
CA VAL A 63 3.50 -11.23 1.68
C VAL A 63 3.91 -10.23 0.60
N SER A 64 3.69 -8.94 0.86
CA SER A 64 4.18 -7.86 0.01
C SER A 64 5.53 -7.35 0.49
N VAL A 65 6.49 -7.25 -0.42
CA VAL A 65 7.85 -6.79 -0.12
C VAL A 65 8.05 -5.37 -0.68
N VAL A 66 8.20 -4.41 0.23
CA VAL A 66 8.24 -2.97 -0.10
C VAL A 66 9.66 -2.39 -0.07
N ASP A 67 10.55 -2.99 0.72
CA ASP A 67 11.91 -2.54 1.01
C ASP A 67 12.90 -3.04 -0.06
N TRP A 68 13.60 -2.12 -0.74
CA TRP A 68 14.52 -2.43 -1.85
C TRP A 68 15.63 -3.44 -1.50
N GLU A 69 16.30 -3.28 -0.36
CA GLU A 69 17.39 -4.18 0.04
C GLU A 69 16.86 -5.58 0.36
N LYS A 70 15.64 -5.64 0.92
CA LYS A 70 14.95 -6.91 1.16
C LYS A 70 14.38 -7.51 -0.12
N ARG A 71 14.00 -6.69 -1.11
CA ARG A 71 13.55 -7.15 -2.44
C ARG A 71 14.67 -7.93 -3.12
N GLU A 72 15.87 -7.36 -3.23
CA GLU A 72 17.00 -8.03 -3.89
C GLU A 72 17.34 -9.36 -3.21
N ARG A 73 17.41 -9.37 -1.87
CA ARG A 73 17.74 -10.58 -1.11
C ARG A 73 16.64 -11.65 -1.16
N LEU A 74 15.36 -11.27 -1.13
CA LEU A 74 14.25 -12.21 -1.26
C LEU A 74 14.11 -12.73 -2.70
N VAL A 75 14.38 -11.89 -3.70
CA VAL A 75 14.45 -12.28 -5.11
C VAL A 75 15.63 -13.23 -5.33
N GLU A 76 16.79 -12.97 -4.73
CA GLU A 76 17.96 -13.86 -4.78
C GLU A 76 17.67 -15.20 -4.11
N ILE A 77 17.10 -15.20 -2.91
CA ILE A 77 16.63 -16.41 -2.23
C ILE A 77 15.65 -17.14 -3.14
N ALA A 78 14.61 -16.49 -3.64
CA ALA A 78 13.61 -17.12 -4.51
C ALA A 78 14.17 -17.67 -5.84
N ASN A 79 15.12 -16.96 -6.46
CA ASN A 79 15.79 -17.39 -7.68
C ASN A 79 16.75 -18.55 -7.42
N SER A 80 17.42 -18.58 -6.27
CA SER A 80 18.27 -19.69 -5.82
C SER A 80 17.50 -20.98 -5.52
N LEU A 81 16.17 -20.88 -5.34
CA LEU A 81 15.28 -22.00 -5.03
C LEU A 81 14.79 -22.80 -6.26
N GLY A 82 14.69 -22.18 -7.46
CA GLY A 82 14.48 -22.78 -8.81
C GLY A 82 13.24 -23.68 -9.09
N PRO A 83 12.79 -23.81 -10.37
CA PRO A 83 12.37 -22.73 -11.23
C PRO A 83 10.94 -22.32 -10.83
N ILE A 84 10.79 -21.15 -10.20
CA ILE A 84 9.57 -20.39 -10.45
C ILE A 84 9.65 -20.14 -11.95
N GLY A 85 8.82 -20.81 -12.74
CA GLY A 85 8.73 -20.45 -14.16
C GLY A 85 8.56 -18.95 -14.17
N ASN A 86 9.43 -18.22 -14.89
CA ASN A 86 9.59 -16.76 -14.84
C ASN A 86 8.32 -16.12 -14.33
N ALA A 87 8.39 -15.40 -13.20
CA ALA A 87 7.27 -14.57 -12.75
C ALA A 87 6.63 -13.97 -14.00
N ASN A 88 5.30 -14.03 -14.11
CA ASN A 88 4.64 -13.35 -15.20
C ASN A 88 5.13 -11.88 -15.17
N ASP A 89 5.00 -11.15 -16.26
CA ASP A 89 5.43 -9.74 -16.32
C ASP A 89 4.85 -8.89 -15.15
N ASP A 90 3.81 -9.39 -14.49
CA ASP A 90 3.15 -8.84 -13.29
C ASP A 90 3.73 -9.28 -11.91
N GLY A 91 4.93 -9.88 -11.85
CA GLY A 91 5.61 -10.23 -10.60
C GLY A 91 4.96 -11.35 -9.76
N MET A 92 3.95 -12.03 -10.30
CA MET A 92 3.29 -13.15 -9.62
C MET A 92 4.10 -14.44 -9.79
N PRO A 93 4.29 -15.24 -8.73
CA PRO A 93 4.91 -16.55 -8.87
C PRO A 93 4.02 -17.42 -9.76
N LYS A 94 4.54 -17.94 -10.88
CA LYS A 94 3.87 -19.04 -11.58
C LYS A 94 3.78 -20.18 -10.58
N THR A 95 2.58 -20.63 -10.24
CA THR A 95 2.37 -21.86 -9.47
C THR A 95 3.09 -22.99 -10.20
N LYS A 96 4.27 -23.39 -9.73
CA LYS A 96 5.05 -24.47 -10.34
C LYS A 96 5.81 -25.29 -9.31
N THR A 97 5.58 -26.60 -9.43
CA THR A 97 6.46 -27.74 -9.11
C THR A 97 7.34 -27.63 -7.87
N LYS A 98 7.01 -28.47 -6.88
CA LYS A 98 7.80 -28.77 -5.69
C LYS A 98 9.30 -28.88 -6.02
N THR A 99 10.15 -28.17 -5.28
CA THR A 99 11.62 -28.25 -5.42
C THR A 99 12.14 -29.65 -5.04
N GLY A 100 13.35 -30.00 -5.46
CA GLY A 100 13.95 -31.30 -5.14
C GLY A 100 14.14 -31.54 -3.64
N LEU A 101 14.48 -30.50 -2.87
CA LEU A 101 14.59 -30.55 -1.40
C LEU A 101 13.23 -30.83 -0.74
N TRP A 102 12.17 -30.24 -1.28
CA TRP A 102 10.79 -30.41 -0.80
C TRP A 102 10.32 -31.86 -0.95
N LEU A 103 10.54 -32.45 -2.13
CA LEU A 103 10.18 -33.84 -2.42
C LEU A 103 10.97 -34.83 -1.55
N ALA A 104 12.25 -34.54 -1.28
CA ALA A 104 13.11 -35.36 -0.43
C ALA A 104 12.64 -35.36 1.04
N VAL A 105 12.26 -34.19 1.57
CA VAL A 105 11.72 -34.07 2.94
C VAL A 105 10.34 -34.72 3.04
N GLU A 106 9.44 -34.48 2.08
CA GLU A 106 8.11 -35.09 2.05
C GLU A 106 8.18 -36.64 2.00
N ALA A 107 9.08 -37.20 1.19
CA ALA A 107 9.29 -38.64 1.13
C ALA A 107 9.86 -39.22 2.43
N SER A 108 10.74 -38.46 3.10
CA SER A 108 11.37 -38.88 4.37
C SER A 108 10.41 -38.81 5.56
N ILE A 109 9.51 -37.81 5.60
CA ILE A 109 8.42 -37.72 6.60
C ILE A 109 7.43 -38.87 6.39
N LYS A 110 6.99 -39.11 5.16
CA LYS A 110 6.07 -40.23 4.83
C LYS A 110 6.65 -41.59 5.19
N SER A 111 7.96 -41.76 5.03
CA SER A 111 8.67 -43.00 5.39
C SER A 111 9.15 -43.03 6.84
N ARG A 112 8.93 -41.96 7.62
CA ARG A 112 9.39 -41.78 9.01
C ARG A 112 10.86 -42.16 9.20
N SER A 113 11.69 -41.78 8.23
CA SER A 113 13.09 -42.19 8.15
C SER A 113 14.03 -41.01 8.35
N LEU A 114 14.82 -41.07 9.42
CA LEU A 114 15.88 -40.09 9.67
C LEU A 114 17.12 -40.47 8.85
N THR A 115 17.22 -39.90 7.65
CA THR A 115 18.39 -40.08 6.77
C THR A 115 19.29 -38.84 6.82
N HIS A 116 20.55 -39.01 6.41
CA HIS A 116 21.45 -37.88 6.22
C HIS A 116 20.89 -36.85 5.21
N ASP A 117 20.23 -37.33 4.16
CA ASP A 117 19.60 -36.49 3.15
C ASP A 117 18.38 -35.74 3.70
N PHE A 118 17.59 -36.38 4.58
CA PHE A 118 16.53 -35.71 5.34
C PHE A 118 17.12 -34.59 6.21
N ILE A 119 18.14 -34.85 7.03
CA ILE A 119 18.74 -33.84 7.91
C ILE A 119 19.29 -32.66 7.10
N LYS A 120 20.00 -32.94 6.00
CA LYS A 120 20.56 -31.90 5.13
C LYS A 120 19.47 -31.06 4.47
N SER A 121 18.41 -31.71 3.96
CA SER A 121 17.30 -31.02 3.31
C SER A 121 16.44 -30.26 4.31
N TRP A 122 16.20 -30.83 5.49
CA TRP A 122 15.47 -30.23 6.61
C TRP A 122 16.19 -29.02 7.19
N ALA A 123 17.50 -29.11 7.40
CA ALA A 123 18.32 -27.96 7.80
C ALA A 123 18.33 -26.87 6.71
N GLY A 124 18.35 -27.26 5.43
CA GLY A 124 18.15 -26.34 4.32
C GLY A 124 16.77 -25.67 4.33
N LEU A 125 15.70 -26.40 4.68
CA LEU A 125 14.37 -25.83 4.86
C LEU A 125 14.31 -24.89 6.07
N HIS A 126 14.85 -25.24 7.23
CA HIS A 126 14.85 -24.31 8.37
C HIS A 126 15.72 -23.07 8.15
N TYR A 127 16.91 -23.22 7.57
CA TYR A 127 17.83 -22.10 7.31
C TYR A 127 17.21 -21.08 6.34
N ASN A 128 16.53 -21.56 5.29
CA ASN A 128 15.95 -20.68 4.28
C ASN A 128 14.54 -20.17 4.64
N TYR A 129 13.75 -20.94 5.41
CA TYR A 129 12.32 -20.68 5.61
C TYR A 129 11.93 -20.36 7.07
N GLY A 130 12.74 -20.75 8.07
CA GLY A 130 12.40 -20.60 9.50
C GLY A 130 12.25 -19.15 9.96
N ALA A 131 13.15 -18.25 9.54
CA ALA A 131 13.05 -16.83 9.87
C ALA A 131 11.89 -16.10 9.14
N TYR A 132 11.47 -16.62 7.99
CA TYR A 132 10.39 -16.03 7.17
C TYR A 132 9.00 -16.44 7.70
N LEU A 133 8.88 -17.69 8.12
CA LEU A 133 7.75 -18.25 8.85
C LEU A 133 7.39 -17.45 10.11
N GLU A 134 8.39 -17.12 10.93
CA GLU A 134 8.21 -16.35 12.17
C GLU A 134 7.65 -14.94 11.88
N LEU A 135 8.04 -14.33 10.75
CA LEU A 135 7.53 -13.02 10.32
C LEU A 135 6.09 -13.07 9.77
N TYR A 136 5.71 -14.13 9.06
CA TYR A 136 4.38 -14.25 8.44
C TYR A 136 3.30 -14.77 9.39
N VAL A 137 3.58 -15.89 10.07
CA VAL A 137 2.59 -16.58 10.91
C VAL A 137 2.31 -15.80 12.20
N GLY A 138 3.29 -15.06 12.71
CA GLY A 138 3.17 -14.34 13.98
C GLY A 138 2.41 -13.02 13.92
N ASN A 139 2.16 -12.44 12.73
CA ASN A 139 1.84 -11.00 12.69
C ASN A 139 1.00 -10.52 11.49
N ARG A 140 0.10 -11.33 10.92
CA ARG A 140 -0.76 -10.90 9.81
C ARG A 140 -1.55 -9.62 10.10
N ASP A 141 -2.19 -9.52 11.27
CA ASP A 141 -2.94 -8.32 11.68
C ASP A 141 -2.03 -7.12 11.91
N TYR A 142 -0.86 -7.34 12.50
CA TYR A 142 0.18 -6.32 12.66
C TYR A 142 0.72 -5.85 11.31
N TYR A 143 0.91 -6.76 10.36
CA TYR A 143 1.37 -6.45 9.02
C TYR A 143 0.34 -5.58 8.30
N TYR A 144 -0.95 -5.92 8.34
CA TYR A 144 -1.99 -5.05 7.75
C TYR A 144 -2.09 -3.70 8.44
N SER A 145 -2.02 -3.67 9.79
CA SER A 145 -2.08 -2.41 10.53
C SER A 145 -0.86 -1.52 10.25
N HIS A 146 0.34 -2.10 10.13
CA HIS A 146 1.58 -1.35 9.93
C HIS A 146 1.86 -1.05 8.46
N PHE A 147 1.48 -1.91 7.52
CA PHE A 147 1.62 -1.65 6.08
C PHE A 147 0.82 -0.41 5.68
N HIS A 148 -0.46 -0.34 6.07
CA HIS A 148 -1.26 0.85 5.79
C HIS A 148 -0.69 2.10 6.47
N GLN A 149 -0.21 1.98 7.72
CA GLN A 149 0.47 3.08 8.41
C GLN A 149 1.76 3.53 7.71
N ILE A 150 2.59 2.60 7.22
CA ILE A 150 3.82 2.89 6.47
C ILE A 150 3.48 3.54 5.12
N MET A 151 2.47 3.03 4.42
CA MET A 151 2.02 3.61 3.15
C MET A 151 1.44 5.01 3.36
N MET A 152 0.63 5.21 4.40
CA MET A 152 0.12 6.53 4.80
C MET A 152 1.26 7.48 5.18
N ALA A 153 2.25 7.03 5.96
CA ALA A 153 3.40 7.83 6.35
C ALA A 153 4.28 8.25 5.16
N ASN A 154 4.34 7.41 4.12
CA ASN A 154 5.04 7.69 2.87
C ASN A 154 4.18 8.41 1.81
N SER A 155 2.88 8.59 2.07
CA SER A 155 1.98 9.29 1.15
C SER A 155 1.97 10.79 1.48
N ASP A 156 2.26 11.62 0.49
CA ASP A 156 1.98 13.06 0.63
C ASP A 156 0.48 13.25 0.51
N THR A 157 -0.21 13.33 1.65
CA THR A 157 -1.68 13.54 1.72
C THR A 157 -2.15 14.79 0.95
N THR A 158 -1.24 15.71 0.61
CA THR A 158 -1.55 16.91 -0.19
C THR A 158 -1.56 16.66 -1.70
N ILE A 159 -1.08 15.49 -2.19
CA ILE A 159 -0.97 15.21 -3.62
C ILE A 159 -2.32 15.29 -4.34
N ILE A 160 -3.35 14.64 -3.77
CA ILE A 160 -4.72 14.65 -4.30
C ILE A 160 -5.34 16.05 -4.20
N GLN A 161 -5.05 16.78 -3.12
CA GLN A 161 -5.53 18.17 -2.95
C GLN A 161 -4.96 19.10 -4.03
N ARG A 162 -3.68 18.93 -4.36
CA ARG A 162 -3.02 19.71 -5.43
C ARG A 162 -3.59 19.37 -6.81
N HIS A 163 -3.88 18.10 -7.08
CA HIS A 163 -4.53 17.69 -8.33
C HIS A 163 -5.95 18.23 -8.40
N TRP A 164 -6.73 18.16 -7.32
CA TRP A 164 -8.06 18.76 -7.26
C TRP A 164 -8.02 20.27 -7.52
N PHE A 165 -7.10 21.00 -6.89
CA PHE A 165 -6.86 22.42 -7.18
C PHE A 165 -6.52 22.66 -8.66
N ALA A 166 -5.62 21.88 -9.24
CA ALA A 166 -5.23 22.04 -10.64
C ALA A 166 -6.42 21.83 -11.60
N HIS A 167 -7.18 20.75 -11.40
CA HIS A 167 -8.39 20.48 -12.17
C HIS A 167 -9.44 21.58 -11.99
N TRP A 168 -9.61 22.10 -10.77
CA TRP A 168 -10.54 23.19 -10.47
C TRP A 168 -10.19 24.46 -11.24
N ILE A 169 -8.94 24.90 -11.20
CA ILE A 169 -8.49 26.12 -11.89
C ILE A 169 -8.65 25.98 -13.41
N ILE A 170 -8.28 24.84 -13.97
CA ILE A 170 -8.38 24.62 -15.42
C ILE A 170 -9.84 24.50 -15.87
N TYR A 171 -10.69 23.79 -15.13
CA TYR A 171 -12.13 23.72 -15.38
C TYR A 171 -12.77 25.12 -15.32
N ALA A 172 -12.50 25.89 -14.27
CA ALA A 172 -13.01 27.24 -14.13
C ALA A 172 -12.57 28.18 -15.28
N SER A 173 -11.33 28.03 -15.76
CA SER A 173 -10.84 28.81 -16.90
C SER A 173 -11.47 28.39 -18.23
N ARG A 174 -11.73 27.10 -18.45
CA ARG A 174 -12.23 26.57 -19.72
C ARG A 174 -13.76 26.64 -19.82
N ASP A 175 -14.46 26.25 -18.76
CA ASP A 175 -15.91 26.06 -18.74
C ASP A 175 -16.65 27.27 -18.15
N GLU A 176 -16.09 27.93 -17.13
CA GLU A 176 -16.70 29.12 -16.52
C GLU A 176 -16.10 30.44 -17.05
N HIS A 177 -15.04 30.37 -17.86
CA HIS A 177 -14.31 31.52 -18.41
C HIS A 177 -13.87 32.55 -17.35
N ILE A 178 -13.55 32.08 -16.14
CA ILE A 178 -13.05 32.95 -15.07
C ILE A 178 -11.54 32.81 -14.91
N ASP A 179 -10.91 33.93 -14.53
CA ASP A 179 -9.47 33.94 -14.27
C ASP A 179 -9.10 33.10 -13.03
N ARG A 180 -7.81 32.78 -12.92
CA ARG A 180 -7.25 31.96 -11.84
C ARG A 180 -7.52 32.55 -10.45
N LYS A 181 -7.55 33.88 -10.32
CA LYS A 181 -7.78 34.56 -9.04
C LYS A 181 -9.20 34.31 -8.56
N LYS A 182 -10.19 34.56 -9.42
CA LYS A 182 -11.62 34.30 -9.12
C LYS A 182 -11.90 32.82 -8.90
N ALA A 183 -11.30 31.94 -9.71
CA ALA A 183 -11.42 30.49 -9.52
C ALA A 183 -10.90 30.06 -8.13
N THR A 184 -9.79 30.65 -7.69
CA THR A 184 -9.21 30.43 -6.35
C THR A 184 -10.14 30.93 -5.25
N GLU A 185 -10.69 32.13 -5.38
CA GLU A 185 -11.64 32.72 -4.43
C GLU A 185 -12.89 31.83 -4.26
N LYS A 186 -13.48 31.35 -5.37
CA LYS A 186 -14.61 30.40 -5.31
C LYS A 186 -14.26 29.08 -4.62
N MET A 187 -13.04 28.59 -4.79
CA MET A 187 -12.60 27.36 -4.12
C MET A 187 -12.45 27.57 -2.61
N VAL A 188 -11.90 28.71 -2.20
CA VAL A 188 -11.82 29.10 -0.78
C VAL A 188 -13.22 29.16 -0.18
N GLU A 189 -14.14 29.86 -0.84
CA GLU A 189 -15.54 29.98 -0.40
C GLU A 189 -16.18 28.60 -0.21
N LEU A 190 -16.04 27.70 -1.20
CA LEU A 190 -16.55 26.33 -1.09
C LEU A 190 -15.96 25.58 0.12
N VAL A 191 -14.64 25.69 0.35
CA VAL A 191 -13.98 25.02 1.47
C VAL A 191 -14.47 25.59 2.81
N GLU A 192 -14.71 26.90 2.88
CA GLU A 192 -15.28 27.54 4.07
C GLU A 192 -16.75 27.12 4.29
N GLU A 193 -17.57 27.05 3.24
CA GLU A 193 -18.94 26.56 3.32
C GLU A 193 -19.01 25.11 3.82
N ILE A 194 -18.10 24.23 3.37
CA ILE A 194 -17.97 22.86 3.88
C ILE A 194 -17.53 22.89 5.35
N GLY A 195 -16.54 23.71 5.70
CA GLY A 195 -16.04 23.86 7.06
C GLY A 195 -17.07 24.37 8.07
N CYS A 196 -18.00 25.21 7.61
CA CYS A 196 -19.11 25.76 8.39
C CYS A 196 -20.39 24.91 8.31
N ALA A 197 -20.34 23.72 7.72
CA ALA A 197 -21.47 22.82 7.53
C ALA A 197 -22.66 23.43 6.76
N VAL A 198 -22.40 24.40 5.87
CA VAL A 198 -23.38 24.90 4.89
C VAL A 198 -23.51 23.94 3.72
N ARG A 199 -22.39 23.29 3.35
CA ARG A 199 -22.34 22.24 2.33
C ARG A 199 -21.84 20.94 2.94
N ALA A 200 -22.37 19.83 2.46
CA ALA A 200 -21.87 18.51 2.81
C ALA A 200 -20.50 18.30 2.16
N PRO A 201 -19.52 17.71 2.88
CA PRO A 201 -18.27 17.28 2.25
C PRO A 201 -18.57 16.21 1.19
N TRP A 202 -17.77 16.19 0.12
CA TRP A 202 -17.87 15.13 -0.88
C TRP A 202 -17.15 13.89 -0.38
N GLY A 203 -17.91 12.82 -0.12
CA GLY A 203 -17.35 11.52 0.24
C GLY A 203 -16.42 11.02 -0.86
N PRO A 204 -15.24 10.46 -0.54
CA PRO A 204 -14.84 9.92 0.76
C PRO A 204 -14.09 10.88 1.69
N TYR A 205 -13.93 12.15 1.30
CA TYR A 205 -13.09 13.09 2.05
C TYR A 205 -13.83 13.75 3.22
N PRO A 206 -13.24 13.77 4.44
CA PRO A 206 -13.83 14.44 5.58
C PRO A 206 -13.65 15.96 5.52
N VAL A 207 -14.36 16.71 6.37
CA VAL A 207 -14.29 18.19 6.44
C VAL A 207 -12.86 18.67 6.67
N GLU A 208 -12.09 17.94 7.47
CA GLU A 208 -10.69 18.21 7.80
C GLU A 208 -9.80 18.18 6.56
N TRP A 209 -10.09 17.29 5.61
CA TRP A 209 -9.35 17.20 4.36
C TRP A 209 -9.49 18.50 3.56
N PHE A 210 -10.71 18.97 3.31
CA PHE A 210 -10.96 20.24 2.61
C PHE A 210 -10.33 21.41 3.37
N SER A 211 -10.51 21.43 4.68
CA SER A 211 -9.99 22.45 5.56
C SER A 211 -8.47 22.61 5.54
N CYS A 212 -7.73 21.52 5.28
CA CYS A 212 -6.27 21.53 5.19
C CYS A 212 -5.75 22.33 3.99
N LEU A 213 -6.59 22.71 3.02
CA LEU A 213 -6.20 23.60 1.94
C LEU A 213 -5.92 25.03 2.43
N LEU A 214 -6.61 25.45 3.49
CA LEU A 214 -6.51 26.81 4.01
C LEU A 214 -5.24 27.00 4.85
N GLN A 215 -4.66 28.18 4.78
CA GLN A 215 -3.56 28.58 5.63
C GLN A 215 -4.07 28.80 7.06
N THR A 216 -3.30 28.33 8.03
CA THR A 216 -3.58 28.51 9.45
C THR A 216 -2.64 29.57 10.00
N GLU A 217 -3.22 30.61 10.59
CA GLU A 217 -2.48 31.62 11.33
C GLU A 217 -2.73 31.46 12.83
N LYS A 218 -1.68 31.61 13.62
CA LYS A 218 -1.82 31.64 15.07
C LYS A 218 -2.46 32.96 15.46
N ASN A 219 -3.65 32.90 16.05
CA ASN A 219 -4.30 34.06 16.61
C ASN A 219 -3.41 34.64 17.71
N LYS A 220 -2.96 35.88 17.52
CA LYS A 220 -2.02 36.56 18.41
C LYS A 220 -2.55 36.74 19.84
N MET A 221 -3.87 36.79 20.02
CA MET A 221 -4.50 37.00 21.33
C MET A 221 -4.82 35.70 22.07
N THR A 222 -5.28 34.66 21.36
CA THR A 222 -5.73 33.41 21.99
C THR A 222 -4.72 32.28 21.89
N GLY A 223 -3.65 32.45 21.11
CA GLY A 223 -2.68 31.42 20.80
C GLY A 223 -3.23 30.25 19.97
N ARG A 224 -4.54 30.25 19.66
CA ARG A 224 -5.22 29.21 18.87
C ARG A 224 -4.97 29.44 17.38
N LEU A 225 -4.83 28.35 16.62
CA LEU A 225 -4.75 28.42 15.17
C LEU A 225 -6.13 28.77 14.60
N LYS A 226 -6.22 29.86 13.84
CA LYS A 226 -7.40 30.26 13.07
C LYS A 226 -7.07 30.14 11.59
N ARG A 227 -7.98 29.58 10.80
CA ARG A 227 -7.86 29.56 9.34
C ARG A 227 -8.08 30.98 8.80
N ASN A 228 -7.20 31.45 7.93
CA ASN A 228 -7.16 32.86 7.51
C ASN A 228 -7.91 33.13 6.19
N GLY A 229 -8.73 32.19 5.72
CA GLY A 229 -9.51 32.34 4.47
C GLY A 229 -8.64 32.47 3.22
N THR A 230 -7.38 32.02 3.25
CA THR A 230 -6.51 31.95 2.07
C THR A 230 -5.96 30.55 1.88
N LEU A 231 -5.68 30.15 0.64
CA LEU A 231 -5.04 28.86 0.36
C LEU A 231 -3.57 28.86 0.77
N LYS A 232 -3.06 27.71 1.23
CA LYS A 232 -1.63 27.51 1.48
C LYS A 232 -0.79 27.75 0.22
N SER A 233 0.45 28.20 0.42
CA SER A 233 1.40 28.53 -0.66
C SER A 233 1.71 27.36 -1.59
N THR A 234 1.60 26.11 -1.12
CA THR A 234 1.76 24.89 -1.93
C THR A 234 0.76 24.80 -3.12
N TYR A 235 -0.38 25.47 -3.01
CA TYR A 235 -1.40 25.54 -4.06
C TYR A 235 -1.24 26.81 -4.92
N THR A 236 -1.03 27.96 -4.28
CA THR A 236 -1.00 29.26 -4.99
C THR A 236 0.28 29.48 -5.79
N LYS A 237 1.40 28.83 -5.43
CA LYS A 237 2.68 28.94 -6.15
C LYS A 237 2.83 28.01 -7.36
N LEU A 238 1.83 27.16 -7.66
CA LEU A 238 1.90 26.27 -8.81
C LEU A 238 1.95 27.08 -10.12
N THR A 239 2.93 26.81 -10.96
CA THR A 239 3.04 27.40 -12.30
C THR A 239 2.04 26.78 -13.26
N ASP A 240 1.69 27.47 -14.35
CA ASP A 240 0.75 26.93 -15.35
C ASP A 240 1.25 25.61 -15.95
N ARG A 241 2.57 25.46 -16.11
CA ARG A 241 3.20 24.20 -16.53
C ARG A 241 2.95 23.07 -15.53
N GLU A 242 3.04 23.33 -14.23
CA GLU A 242 2.75 22.33 -13.20
C GLU A 242 1.27 21.97 -13.16
N LEU A 243 0.37 22.94 -13.33
CA LEU A 243 -1.06 22.70 -13.43
C LEU A 243 -1.39 21.80 -14.62
N MET A 244 -0.83 22.09 -15.80
CA MET A 244 -1.00 21.28 -17.00
C MET A 244 -0.47 19.85 -16.80
N ARG A 245 0.71 19.69 -16.18
CA ARG A 245 1.25 18.36 -15.88
C ARG A 245 0.36 17.56 -14.92
N MET A 246 -0.26 18.22 -13.93
CA MET A 246 -1.15 17.55 -12.97
C MET A 246 -2.45 17.08 -13.62
N ILE A 247 -3.03 17.87 -14.54
CA ILE A 247 -4.27 17.46 -15.23
C ILE A 247 -4.03 16.35 -16.27
N GLU A 248 -2.79 16.21 -16.74
CA GLU A 248 -2.36 15.14 -17.65
C GLU A 248 -1.97 13.85 -16.90
N HIS A 249 -2.09 13.82 -15.57
CA HIS A 249 -1.73 12.64 -14.79
C HIS A 249 -2.63 11.44 -15.16
N PRO A 250 -2.05 10.30 -15.59
CA PRO A 250 -2.82 9.21 -16.20
C PRO A 250 -3.79 8.53 -15.23
N LEU A 251 -3.53 8.59 -13.92
CA LEU A 251 -4.33 7.91 -12.89
C LEU A 251 -5.21 8.85 -12.07
N ILE A 252 -4.90 10.15 -12.02
CA ILE A 252 -5.60 11.11 -11.15
C ILE A 252 -6.43 12.00 -12.06
N THR A 253 -7.52 11.43 -12.56
CA THR A 253 -8.44 12.13 -13.45
C THR A 253 -9.52 12.86 -12.64
N SER A 254 -10.32 13.71 -13.30
CA SER A 254 -11.43 14.41 -12.65
C SER A 254 -12.48 13.49 -12.01
N HIS A 255 -12.53 12.20 -12.38
CA HIS A 255 -13.49 11.22 -11.85
C HIS A 255 -13.14 10.73 -10.44
N VAL A 256 -11.86 10.75 -10.06
CA VAL A 256 -11.38 10.29 -8.74
C VAL A 256 -11.15 11.46 -7.79
N LEU A 257 -11.58 12.66 -8.19
CA LEU A 257 -11.42 13.91 -7.45
C LEU A 257 -12.80 14.46 -7.02
N PRO A 258 -12.84 15.34 -6.00
CA PRO A 258 -14.07 16.03 -5.66
C PRO A 258 -14.61 16.85 -6.85
N PRO A 259 -15.93 17.16 -6.86
CA PRO A 259 -16.53 17.91 -7.95
C PRO A 259 -15.82 19.23 -8.22
N LEU A 260 -15.68 19.58 -9.51
CA LEU A 260 -14.99 20.79 -9.96
C LEU A 260 -15.89 22.04 -9.98
N SER A 261 -17.06 21.97 -9.33
CA SER A 261 -17.99 23.09 -9.20
C SER A 261 -18.74 23.01 -7.88
N ALA A 262 -18.84 24.14 -7.18
CA ALA A 262 -19.53 24.24 -5.89
C ALA A 262 -21.00 23.79 -5.98
N LYS A 263 -21.65 24.01 -7.14
CA LYS A 263 -23.05 23.62 -7.38
C LYS A 263 -23.29 22.11 -7.29
N LYS A 264 -22.25 21.29 -7.48
CA LYS A 264 -22.34 19.82 -7.41
C LYS A 264 -22.23 19.29 -5.97
N PHE A 265 -21.86 20.13 -5.00
CA PHE A 265 -21.87 19.78 -3.59
C PHE A 265 -23.26 20.00 -3.00
N ARG A 266 -23.76 19.02 -2.25
CA ARG A 266 -25.08 19.04 -1.62
C ARG A 266 -25.12 20.11 -0.52
N LEU A 267 -26.18 20.93 -0.50
CA LEU A 267 -26.49 21.83 0.61
C LEU A 267 -26.97 21.03 1.83
N LEU A 268 -26.59 21.46 3.04
CA LEU A 268 -27.06 20.89 4.30
C LEU A 268 -28.23 21.67 4.89
#